data_AF-A0A7R9AP39-F1
#
_entry.id   AF-A0A7R9AP39-F1
#
_cell.length_a   1.000
_cell.length_b   1.000
_cell.length_c   1.000
_cell.angle_alpha   90.00
_cell.angle_beta   90.00
_cell.angle_gamma   90.00
#
_symmetry.space_group_name_H-M   'P 1'
#
loop_
_entity.id
_entity.type
_entity.pdbx_description
1 polymer ?
#
loop_
_entity_poly.entity_id
_entity_poly.type
_entity_poly.pdbx_seq_one_letter_code
_entity_poly.pdbx_strand_id
1 'polypeptide(L)'
;MESVGAFTLRGLTRYSFVGLDCRRQGDCGLIPVSSASFAGAAIWQYENMRAKAIALVKKPVGWMDGRIHRVKKWGKWRQEMNYWWNGLTEGQRIFFPLCFANLLVFVAWRIPRLQGTMVRYFCSNPASRTLCWPMFLSTFSHYSAFHLFANMYVLHSFSSGAVAALSKEQFLALYLSAGVISSFSSYLFKVVTSQPGLSLGASGAIMAVLAYVCTKFPDTKLSIIFLPFFTFPAGTAIKVIMGLDAAGILLRWKFFDHAAHLGGAAFGIAWCNWGNTYIWQKREPLLHWWHELRGGRIN
;
A
#
# COMPACT_ATOMS: atom_id res chain seq x y z
N MET A 1 -24.88 8.45 -18.18
CA MET A 1 -24.36 9.36 -19.24
C MET A 1 -23.01 9.85 -18.73
N GLU A 2 -21.85 9.52 -19.26
CA GLU A 2 -21.45 9.05 -20.58
C GLU A 2 -20.81 7.65 -20.52
N SER A 3 -21.25 6.81 -21.45
CA SER A 3 -20.52 5.64 -21.91
C SER A 3 -19.18 6.10 -22.46
N VAL A 4 -18.08 5.47 -22.04
CA VAL A 4 -16.78 5.59 -22.71
C VAL A 4 -16.95 5.00 -24.11
N GLY A 5 -17.27 5.87 -25.06
CA GLY A 5 -17.36 5.56 -26.47
C GLY A 5 -16.01 5.10 -26.98
N ALA A 6 -16.01 3.90 -27.57
CA ALA A 6 -15.35 3.62 -28.84
C ALA A 6 -14.05 4.39 -29.10
N PHE A 7 -12.97 4.08 -28.36
CA PHE A 7 -11.65 4.21 -28.95
C PHE A 7 -11.43 2.95 -29.79
N THR A 8 -11.56 3.13 -31.10
CA THR A 8 -11.54 2.14 -32.17
C THR A 8 -10.36 1.16 -32.01
N LEU A 9 -10.61 -0.02 -31.42
CA LEU A 9 -9.76 -1.21 -31.47
C LEU A 9 -9.87 -1.92 -32.84
N ARG A 10 -9.74 -1.17 -33.95
CA ARG A 10 -9.57 -1.80 -35.27
C ARG A 10 -8.07 -1.89 -35.55
N GLY A 11 -7.48 -3.05 -35.27
CA GLY A 11 -6.09 -3.31 -35.69
C GLY A 11 -5.28 -4.33 -34.89
N LEU A 12 -5.86 -5.07 -33.94
CA LEU A 12 -5.13 -6.11 -33.18
C LEU A 12 -5.78 -7.48 -33.38
N THR A 13 -5.86 -7.94 -34.62
CA THR A 13 -6.09 -9.35 -34.93
C THR A 13 -4.78 -10.12 -34.75
N ARG A 14 -4.83 -11.15 -33.87
CA ARG A 14 -3.80 -12.16 -33.55
C ARG A 14 -2.63 -11.70 -32.68
N TYR A 15 -2.81 -11.80 -31.35
CA TYR A 15 -1.70 -12.09 -30.45
C TYR A 15 -2.06 -13.32 -29.61
N SER A 16 -1.17 -14.30 -29.62
CA SER A 16 -1.21 -15.50 -28.78
C SER A 16 -1.08 -15.11 -27.30
N PHE A 17 -2.16 -14.65 -26.70
CA PHE A 17 -2.38 -14.66 -25.25
C PHE A 17 -2.46 -16.14 -24.84
N VAL A 18 -1.74 -16.67 -23.86
CA VAL A 18 -2.10 -16.55 -22.43
C VAL A 18 -0.99 -17.14 -21.51
N GLY A 19 0.03 -17.86 -22.03
CA GLY A 19 0.89 -18.71 -21.19
C GLY A 19 2.24 -18.14 -20.73
N LEU A 20 2.87 -17.25 -21.51
CA LEU A 20 4.28 -16.86 -21.28
C LEU A 20 4.47 -15.65 -20.36
N ASP A 21 3.43 -14.84 -20.12
CA ASP A 21 3.60 -13.53 -19.48
C ASP A 21 3.37 -13.54 -17.95
N CYS A 22 2.43 -14.37 -17.44
CA CYS A 22 2.16 -14.46 -15.99
C CYS A 22 3.41 -14.83 -15.18
N ARG A 23 4.20 -15.80 -15.66
CA ARG A 23 5.44 -16.23 -14.98
C ARG A 23 6.46 -15.10 -14.94
N ARG A 24 6.69 -14.46 -16.10
CA ARG A 24 7.61 -13.32 -16.23
C ARG A 24 7.21 -12.14 -15.34
N GLN A 25 5.91 -11.88 -15.26
CA GLN A 25 5.38 -10.79 -14.44
C GLN A 25 5.48 -11.09 -12.94
N GLY A 26 5.31 -12.35 -12.54
CA GLY A 26 5.62 -12.83 -11.20
C GLY A 26 7.10 -12.68 -10.84
N ASP A 27 7.98 -13.16 -11.71
CA ASP A 27 9.43 -13.18 -11.48
C ASP A 27 10.05 -11.79 -11.43
N CYS A 28 9.59 -10.87 -12.26
CA CYS A 28 10.20 -9.55 -12.38
C CYS A 28 9.49 -8.45 -11.55
N GLY A 29 8.20 -8.63 -11.21
CA GLY A 29 7.42 -7.65 -10.45
C GLY A 29 7.13 -8.11 -9.02
N LEU A 30 6.40 -9.21 -8.89
CA LEU A 30 5.83 -9.64 -7.62
C LEU A 30 6.88 -9.96 -6.56
N ILE A 31 7.79 -10.89 -6.88
CA ILE A 31 8.79 -11.39 -5.92
C ILE A 31 9.79 -10.29 -5.58
N PRO A 32 10.46 -9.62 -6.55
CA PRO A 32 11.50 -8.65 -6.23
C PRO A 32 10.97 -7.45 -5.44
N VAL A 33 9.80 -6.91 -5.82
CA VAL A 33 9.24 -5.73 -5.13
C VAL A 33 8.81 -6.08 -3.70
N SER A 34 8.18 -7.23 -3.50
CA SER A 34 7.76 -7.65 -2.16
C SER A 34 8.97 -7.94 -1.26
N SER A 35 9.95 -8.71 -1.75
CA SER A 35 11.18 -9.01 -1.01
C SER A 35 11.97 -7.74 -0.68
N ALA A 36 12.14 -6.82 -1.63
CA ALA A 36 12.81 -5.56 -1.40
C ALA A 36 12.06 -4.67 -0.41
N SER A 37 10.72 -4.63 -0.48
CA SER A 37 9.89 -3.86 0.46
C SER A 37 10.05 -4.34 1.89
N PHE A 38 10.00 -5.65 2.13
CA PHE A 38 10.17 -6.21 3.48
C PHE A 38 11.61 -6.11 3.99
N ALA A 39 12.61 -6.38 3.14
CA ALA A 39 14.01 -6.25 3.53
C ALA A 39 14.38 -4.79 3.85
N GLY A 40 13.97 -3.85 3.00
CA GLY A 40 14.18 -2.42 3.21
C GLY A 40 13.49 -1.90 4.47
N ALA A 41 12.25 -2.35 4.74
CA ALA A 41 11.54 -2.00 5.97
C ALA A 41 12.19 -2.58 7.22
N ALA A 42 12.68 -3.82 7.18
CA ALA A 42 13.41 -4.43 8.29
C ALA A 42 14.68 -3.63 8.62
N ILE A 43 15.46 -3.27 7.60
CA ILE A 43 16.65 -2.43 7.73
C ILE A 43 16.30 -1.05 8.28
N TRP A 44 15.26 -0.41 7.73
CA TRP A 44 14.81 0.91 8.20
C TRP A 44 14.40 0.88 9.67
N GLN A 45 13.65 -0.14 10.10
CA GLN A 45 13.26 -0.30 11.49
C GLN A 45 14.48 -0.50 12.39
N TYR A 46 15.43 -1.32 11.97
CA TYR A 46 16.68 -1.55 12.69
C TYR A 46 17.50 -0.27 12.87
N GLU A 47 17.68 0.53 11.82
CA GLU A 47 18.37 1.83 11.89
C GLU A 47 17.65 2.80 12.82
N ASN A 48 16.31 2.87 12.75
CA ASN A 48 15.52 3.72 13.63
C ASN A 48 15.68 3.32 15.11
N MET A 49 15.66 2.02 15.41
CA MET A 49 15.85 1.51 16.78
C MET A 49 17.27 1.79 17.29
N ARG A 50 18.28 1.54 16.45
CA ARG A 50 19.68 1.82 16.80
C ARG A 50 19.93 3.30 17.06
N ALA A 51 19.44 4.18 16.18
CA ALA A 51 19.61 5.63 16.33
C ALA A 51 18.98 6.13 17.65
N LYS A 52 17.80 5.60 18.01
CA LYS A 52 17.16 5.88 19.30
C LYS A 52 17.98 5.35 20.48
N ALA A 53 18.48 4.11 20.40
CA ALA A 53 19.30 3.53 21.46
C ALA A 53 20.59 4.33 21.71
N ILE A 54 21.31 4.71 20.65
CA ILE A 54 22.49 5.57 20.75
C ILE A 54 22.14 6.93 21.36
N ALA A 55 21.02 7.52 20.97
CA ALA A 55 20.56 8.80 21.53
C ALA A 55 20.18 8.71 23.01
N LEU A 56 19.80 7.53 23.52
CA LEU A 56 19.56 7.29 24.94
C LEU A 56 20.86 7.06 25.70
N VAL A 57 21.80 6.28 25.14
CA VAL A 57 23.11 6.01 25.75
C VAL A 57 23.99 7.25 25.81
N LYS A 58 23.98 8.10 24.77
CA LYS A 58 24.76 9.34 24.72
C LYS A 58 24.21 10.47 25.60
N LYS A 59 23.04 10.30 26.22
CA LYS A 59 22.52 11.27 27.20
C LYS A 59 23.09 10.91 28.58
N PRO A 60 23.99 11.73 29.17
CA PRO A 60 24.50 11.46 30.51
C PRO A 60 23.36 11.48 31.53
N VAL A 61 23.35 10.48 32.41
CA VAL A 61 22.35 10.22 33.47
C VAL A 61 22.19 11.39 34.47
N GLY A 62 23.04 12.42 34.39
CA GLY A 62 23.04 13.58 35.30
C GLY A 62 22.69 14.94 34.68
N TRP A 63 22.32 15.04 33.39
CA TRP A 63 22.01 16.35 32.78
C TRP A 63 20.49 16.54 32.62
N MET A 64 19.84 16.83 33.74
CA MET A 64 18.50 17.42 33.80
C MET A 64 18.58 18.95 33.81
N ASP A 65 19.56 19.52 33.10
CA ASP A 65 19.72 20.95 32.92
C ASP A 65 19.81 21.28 31.43
N GLY A 66 19.38 22.48 31.05
CA GLY A 66 19.45 22.95 29.68
C GLY A 66 18.34 22.40 28.80
N ARG A 67 17.12 22.95 28.99
CA ARG A 67 16.20 23.27 27.90
C ARG A 67 17.00 23.44 26.62
N ILE A 68 17.01 22.40 25.77
CA ILE A 68 17.60 22.47 24.44
C ILE A 68 16.97 23.71 23.84
N HIS A 69 17.77 24.77 23.71
CA HIS A 69 17.46 25.91 22.90
C HIS A 69 17.33 25.32 21.50
N ARG A 70 16.12 24.84 21.17
CA ARG A 70 15.69 24.62 19.81
C ARG A 70 15.91 25.97 19.18
N VAL A 71 17.05 26.13 18.51
CA VAL A 71 17.35 27.31 17.72
C VAL A 71 16.09 27.56 16.93
N LYS A 72 15.38 28.65 17.25
CA LYS A 72 14.10 29.00 16.62
C LYS A 72 14.44 29.22 15.14
N LYS A 73 14.31 28.17 14.34
CA LYS A 73 14.57 28.25 12.91
C LYS A 73 13.55 29.24 12.33
N TRP A 74 14.03 30.19 11.57
CA TRP A 74 13.26 31.33 11.08
C TRP A 74 12.03 30.90 10.24
N GLY A 75 10.94 31.67 10.38
CA GLY A 75 9.69 31.53 9.62
C GLY A 75 8.51 30.97 10.42
N LYS A 76 7.44 31.78 10.58
CA LYS A 76 6.19 31.39 11.27
C LYS A 76 5.57 30.12 10.69
N TRP A 77 5.43 30.07 9.36
CA TRP A 77 4.88 28.94 8.63
C TRP A 77 5.62 27.62 8.88
N ARG A 78 6.96 27.65 8.85
CA ARG A 78 7.76 26.45 9.12
C ARG A 78 7.58 25.95 10.56
N GLN A 79 7.41 26.87 11.51
CA GLN A 79 7.16 26.51 12.90
C GLN A 79 5.78 25.87 13.07
N GLU A 80 4.75 26.41 12.43
CA GLU A 80 3.40 25.84 12.39
C GLU A 80 3.39 24.45 11.75
N MET A 81 4.06 24.28 10.60
CA MET A 81 4.20 22.96 9.97
C MET A 81 4.92 21.96 10.86
N ASN A 82 6.02 22.37 11.50
CA ASN A 82 6.74 21.50 12.42
C ASN A 82 5.86 21.11 13.61
N TYR A 83 5.11 22.07 14.17
CA TYR A 83 4.19 21.79 15.28
C TYR A 83 3.12 20.78 14.87
N TRP A 84 2.47 21.02 13.73
CA TRP A 84 1.48 20.11 13.14
C TRP A 84 2.06 18.72 12.90
N TRP A 85 3.19 18.61 12.18
CA TRP A 85 3.83 17.34 11.85
C TRP A 85 4.24 16.55 13.10
N ASN A 86 4.77 17.23 14.12
CA ASN A 86 5.16 16.60 15.37
C ASN A 86 3.95 16.16 16.21
N GLY A 87 2.77 16.78 16.03
CA GLY A 87 1.53 16.37 16.67
C GLY A 87 0.84 15.15 16.03
N LEU A 88 1.24 14.75 14.83
CA LEU A 88 0.65 13.62 14.12
C LEU A 88 0.98 12.27 14.77
N THR A 89 0.03 11.32 14.70
CA THR A 89 0.29 9.92 15.02
C THR A 89 1.30 9.30 14.04
N GLU A 90 1.98 8.22 14.42
CA GLU A 90 2.89 7.52 13.49
C GLU A 90 2.13 7.02 12.23
N GLY A 91 0.85 6.64 12.36
CA GLY A 91 -0.01 6.29 11.23
C GLY A 91 -0.25 7.44 10.27
N GLN A 92 -0.57 8.63 10.81
CA GLN A 92 -0.74 9.84 10.02
C GLN A 92 0.56 10.26 9.30
N ARG A 93 1.71 10.12 9.97
CA ARG A 93 3.03 10.42 9.37
C ARG A 93 3.38 9.54 8.18
N ILE A 94 2.83 8.32 8.08
CA ILE A 94 2.94 7.47 6.89
C ILE A 94 1.84 7.78 5.87
N PHE A 95 0.63 8.05 6.34
CA PHE A 95 -0.51 8.37 5.48
C PHE A 95 -0.26 9.60 4.60
N PHE A 96 0.19 10.73 5.18
CA PHE A 96 0.30 11.98 4.41
C PHE A 96 1.27 11.87 3.21
N PRO A 97 2.48 11.28 3.33
CA PRO A 97 3.34 11.02 2.18
C PRO A 97 2.69 10.14 1.11
N LEU A 98 1.97 9.07 1.50
CA LEU A 98 1.26 8.21 0.57
C LEU A 98 0.12 8.96 -0.15
N CYS A 99 -0.65 9.74 0.59
CA CYS A 99 -1.72 10.58 0.05
C CYS A 99 -1.16 11.62 -0.94
N PHE A 100 -0.06 12.27 -0.57
CA PHE A 100 0.62 13.22 -1.45
C PHE A 100 1.12 12.57 -2.75
N ALA A 101 1.75 11.39 -2.67
CA ALA A 101 2.18 10.66 -3.86
C ALA A 101 1.00 10.30 -4.78
N ASN A 102 -0.11 9.81 -4.22
CA ASN A 102 -1.34 9.52 -4.97
C ASN A 102 -1.92 10.77 -5.63
N LEU A 103 -1.89 11.91 -4.92
CA LEU A 103 -2.36 13.19 -5.45
C LEU A 103 -1.48 13.67 -6.62
N LEU A 104 -0.16 13.53 -6.53
CA LEU A 104 0.76 13.87 -7.63
C LEU A 104 0.47 13.02 -8.88
N VAL A 105 0.30 11.71 -8.71
CA VAL A 105 -0.05 10.80 -9.80
C VAL A 105 -1.42 11.15 -10.40
N PHE A 106 -2.39 11.51 -9.56
CA PHE A 106 -3.70 11.98 -10.02
C PHE A 106 -3.62 13.29 -10.81
N VAL A 107 -2.78 14.24 -10.40
CA VAL A 107 -2.54 15.48 -11.15
C VAL A 107 -1.84 15.18 -12.48
N ALA A 108 -0.90 14.23 -12.52
CA ALA A 108 -0.25 13.82 -13.77
C ALA A 108 -1.26 13.28 -14.80
N TRP A 109 -2.33 12.59 -14.38
CA TRP A 109 -3.44 12.18 -15.25
C TRP A 109 -4.19 13.36 -15.91
N ARG A 110 -4.14 14.55 -15.31
CA ARG A 110 -4.80 15.76 -15.82
C ARG A 110 -3.99 16.48 -16.90
N ILE A 111 -2.75 16.06 -17.13
CA ILE A 111 -1.87 16.65 -18.14
C ILE A 111 -1.96 15.80 -19.43
N PRO A 112 -2.56 16.30 -20.53
CA PRO A 112 -2.78 15.51 -21.76
C PRO A 112 -1.51 14.88 -22.33
N ARG A 113 -0.38 15.60 -22.26
CA ARG A 113 0.93 15.13 -22.73
C ARG A 113 1.45 13.89 -21.97
N LEU A 114 1.02 13.70 -20.72
CA LEU A 114 1.47 12.57 -19.90
C LEU A 114 0.56 11.34 -20.02
N GLN A 115 -0.65 11.46 -20.60
CA GLN A 115 -1.64 10.38 -20.59
C GLN A 115 -1.13 9.07 -21.20
N GLY A 116 -0.35 9.11 -22.28
CA GLY A 116 0.26 7.90 -22.86
C GLY A 116 1.20 7.20 -21.88
N THR A 117 2.02 7.97 -21.16
CA THR A 117 2.90 7.47 -20.09
C THR A 117 2.09 6.91 -18.93
N MET A 118 1.01 7.58 -18.52
CA MET A 118 0.13 7.12 -17.45
C MET A 118 -0.55 5.78 -17.79
N VAL A 119 -1.10 5.64 -18.99
CA VAL A 119 -1.71 4.37 -19.43
C VAL A 119 -0.67 3.25 -19.50
N ARG A 120 0.56 3.56 -19.93
CA ARG A 120 1.61 2.55 -20.09
C ARG A 120 2.19 2.06 -18.76
N TYR A 121 2.47 2.98 -17.83
CA TYR A 121 3.21 2.69 -16.60
C TYR A 121 2.36 2.73 -15.32
N PHE A 122 1.21 3.41 -15.31
CA PHE A 122 0.35 3.58 -14.13
C PHE A 122 -0.99 2.86 -14.25
N CYS A 123 -1.19 2.05 -15.29
CA CYS A 123 -2.30 1.12 -15.42
C CYS A 123 -1.78 -0.30 -15.66
N SER A 124 -2.20 -1.25 -14.84
CA SER A 124 -1.94 -2.65 -15.13
C SER A 124 -2.89 -3.10 -16.23
N ASN A 125 -2.32 -3.41 -17.39
CA ASN A 125 -3.04 -3.89 -18.57
C ASN A 125 -2.41 -5.22 -19.04
N PRO A 126 -3.20 -6.32 -19.12
CA PRO A 126 -2.74 -7.59 -19.68
C PRO A 126 -2.14 -7.53 -21.09
N ALA A 127 -2.47 -6.49 -21.86
CA ALA A 127 -1.96 -6.29 -23.21
C ALA A 127 -0.69 -5.41 -23.29
N SER A 128 -0.21 -4.85 -22.18
CA SER A 128 0.95 -3.94 -22.21
C SER A 128 2.26 -4.71 -22.28
N ARG A 129 3.19 -4.24 -23.12
CA ARG A 129 4.57 -4.77 -23.22
C ARG A 129 5.45 -4.41 -22.03
N THR A 130 5.05 -3.45 -21.20
CA THR A 130 5.83 -3.04 -20.02
C THR A 130 5.47 -3.93 -18.84
N LEU A 131 6.40 -4.81 -18.49
CA LEU A 131 6.26 -5.71 -17.37
C LEU A 131 6.67 -5.02 -16.06
N CYS A 132 6.13 -5.49 -14.94
CA CYS A 132 6.54 -5.16 -13.55
C CYS A 132 6.15 -3.78 -13.04
N TRP A 133 6.61 -2.71 -13.70
CA TRP A 133 6.34 -1.33 -13.26
C TRP A 133 4.86 -1.02 -13.12
N PRO A 134 3.99 -1.43 -14.07
CA PRO A 134 2.57 -1.16 -13.95
C PRO A 134 1.87 -1.87 -12.80
N MET A 135 2.46 -2.92 -12.21
CA MET A 135 1.87 -3.58 -11.03
C MET A 135 2.14 -2.82 -9.75
N PHE A 136 3.27 -2.11 -9.71
CA PHE A 136 3.64 -1.30 -8.55
C PHE A 136 2.99 0.09 -8.65
N LEU A 137 3.20 0.78 -9.77
CA LEU A 137 2.76 2.15 -9.98
C LEU A 137 1.24 2.29 -10.11
N SER A 138 0.53 1.24 -10.55
CA SER A 138 -0.95 1.20 -10.54
C SER A 138 -1.52 1.46 -9.16
N THR A 139 -0.84 1.05 -8.09
CA THR A 139 -1.26 1.24 -6.69
C THR A 139 -1.45 2.72 -6.35
N PHE A 140 -0.72 3.62 -7.01
CA PHE A 140 -0.79 5.07 -6.78
C PHE A 140 -1.72 5.80 -7.74
N SER A 141 -2.30 5.08 -8.71
CA SER A 141 -3.00 5.66 -9.84
C SER A 141 -4.51 5.68 -9.63
N HIS A 142 -5.15 6.82 -9.87
CA HIS A 142 -6.59 7.00 -9.72
C HIS A 142 -7.16 7.79 -10.90
N TYR A 143 -8.23 7.28 -11.52
CA TYR A 143 -8.85 7.93 -12.67
C TYR A 143 -9.81 9.06 -12.29
N SER A 144 -10.61 8.87 -11.24
CA SER A 144 -11.62 9.85 -10.80
C SER A 144 -11.31 10.42 -9.41
N ALA A 145 -11.77 11.66 -9.17
CA ALA A 145 -11.57 12.33 -7.88
C ALA A 145 -12.27 11.58 -6.73
N PHE A 146 -13.47 11.05 -6.99
CA PHE A 146 -14.20 10.23 -6.02
C PHE A 146 -13.44 8.95 -5.67
N HIS A 147 -12.84 8.28 -6.66
CA HIS A 147 -12.04 7.08 -6.42
C HIS A 147 -10.82 7.39 -5.56
N LEU A 148 -10.10 8.49 -5.84
CA LEU A 148 -8.99 8.95 -5.00
C LEU A 148 -9.45 9.28 -3.57
N PHE A 149 -10.52 10.05 -3.43
CA PHE A 149 -11.06 10.46 -2.14
C PHE A 149 -11.45 9.26 -1.28
N ALA A 150 -12.22 8.31 -1.84
CA ALA A 150 -12.66 7.12 -1.12
C ALA A 150 -11.46 6.28 -0.63
N ASN A 151 -10.46 6.06 -1.49
CA ASN A 151 -9.25 5.32 -1.10
C ASN A 151 -8.47 6.03 0.01
N MET A 152 -8.19 7.33 -0.16
CA MET A 152 -7.41 8.07 0.84
C MET A 152 -8.17 8.21 2.15
N TYR A 153 -9.50 8.33 2.11
CA TYR A 153 -10.34 8.33 3.30
C TYR A 153 -10.23 7.02 4.09
N VAL A 154 -10.41 5.87 3.42
CA VAL A 154 -10.33 4.56 4.07
C VAL A 154 -8.91 4.32 4.59
N LEU A 155 -7.88 4.63 3.79
CA LEU A 155 -6.49 4.49 4.22
C LEU A 155 -6.19 5.34 5.46
N HIS A 156 -6.64 6.60 5.50
CA HIS A 156 -6.47 7.47 6.66
C HIS A 156 -7.12 6.87 7.91
N SER A 157 -8.38 6.44 7.80
CA SER A 157 -9.18 5.90 8.90
C SER A 157 -8.55 4.66 9.55
N PHE A 158 -7.90 3.80 8.76
CA PHE A 158 -7.29 2.57 9.28
C PHE A 158 -5.77 2.70 9.53
N SER A 159 -5.11 3.75 9.02
CA SER A 159 -3.65 3.92 9.12
C SER A 159 -3.12 3.87 10.55
N SER A 160 -3.78 4.57 11.49
CA SER A 160 -3.31 4.64 12.88
C SER A 160 -3.43 3.29 13.59
N GLY A 161 -4.55 2.58 13.41
CA GLY A 161 -4.75 1.25 13.99
C GLY A 161 -3.80 0.21 13.37
N ALA A 162 -3.62 0.25 12.04
CA ALA A 162 -2.73 -0.66 11.34
C ALA A 162 -1.26 -0.44 11.73
N VAL A 163 -0.79 0.81 11.79
CA VAL A 163 0.57 1.14 12.23
C VAL A 163 0.80 0.80 13.70
N ALA A 164 -0.20 0.96 14.56
CA ALA A 164 -0.08 0.52 15.95
C ALA A 164 0.10 -1.01 16.07
N ALA A 165 -0.53 -1.78 15.18
CA ALA A 165 -0.44 -3.25 15.19
C ALA A 165 0.84 -3.81 14.53
N LEU A 166 1.33 -3.15 13.48
CA LEU A 166 2.45 -3.63 12.66
C LEU A 166 3.78 -2.90 12.91
N SER A 167 3.78 -1.68 13.46
CA SER A 167 4.81 -0.64 13.25
C SER A 167 4.74 0.00 11.86
N LYS A 168 5.29 1.21 11.74
CA LYS A 168 5.21 2.01 10.51
C LYS A 168 5.98 1.39 9.35
N GLU A 169 7.11 0.75 9.63
CA GLU A 169 7.97 0.15 8.62
C GLU A 169 7.31 -1.10 8.04
N GLN A 170 6.80 -1.99 8.91
CA GLN A 170 6.09 -3.18 8.48
C GLN A 170 4.77 -2.83 7.77
N PHE A 171 4.04 -1.82 8.24
CA PHE A 171 2.84 -1.32 7.57
C PHE A 171 3.13 -0.89 6.13
N LEU A 172 4.19 -0.10 5.92
CA LEU A 172 4.55 0.36 4.58
C LEU A 172 4.94 -0.82 3.68
N ALA A 173 5.75 -1.77 4.19
CA ALA A 173 6.12 -2.97 3.43
C ALA A 173 4.89 -3.81 3.05
N LEU A 174 3.95 -4.00 3.98
CA LEU A 174 2.69 -4.68 3.72
C LEU A 174 1.88 -3.95 2.64
N TYR A 175 1.71 -2.63 2.76
CA TYR A 175 0.96 -1.82 1.79
C TYR A 175 1.54 -1.90 0.37
N LEU A 176 2.86 -1.75 0.23
CA LEU A 176 3.53 -1.80 -1.08
C LEU A 176 3.48 -3.20 -1.69
N SER A 177 3.76 -4.24 -0.90
CA SER A 177 3.69 -5.63 -1.35
C SER A 177 2.26 -6.02 -1.74
N ALA A 178 1.28 -5.58 -0.95
CA ALA A 178 -0.14 -5.82 -1.22
C ALA A 178 -0.58 -5.17 -2.54
N GLY A 179 -0.12 -3.97 -2.86
CA GLY A 179 -0.43 -3.32 -4.14
C GLY A 179 0.00 -4.16 -5.35
N VAL A 180 1.20 -4.75 -5.28
CA VAL A 180 1.74 -5.62 -6.33
C VAL A 180 1.02 -6.97 -6.37
N ILE A 181 0.76 -7.59 -5.21
CA ILE A 181 0.01 -8.86 -5.11
C ILE A 181 -1.41 -8.70 -5.65
N SER A 182 -2.13 -7.66 -5.24
CA SER A 182 -3.46 -7.34 -5.76
C SER A 182 -3.46 -7.12 -7.27
N SER A 183 -2.48 -6.35 -7.77
CA SER A 183 -2.34 -6.13 -9.21
C SER A 183 -2.07 -7.43 -9.97
N PHE A 184 -1.28 -8.34 -9.38
CA PHE A 184 -1.04 -9.68 -9.91
C PHE A 184 -2.31 -10.54 -9.91
N SER A 185 -3.09 -10.54 -8.83
CA SER A 185 -4.35 -11.29 -8.76
C SER A 185 -5.37 -10.80 -9.79
N SER A 186 -5.51 -9.49 -9.98
CA SER A 186 -6.35 -8.93 -11.06
C SER A 186 -5.85 -9.33 -12.43
N TYR A 187 -4.54 -9.24 -12.67
CA TYR A 187 -3.93 -9.64 -13.93
C TYR A 187 -4.22 -11.10 -14.24
N LEU A 188 -3.94 -12.00 -13.30
CA LEU A 188 -4.17 -13.44 -13.44
C LEU A 188 -5.64 -13.73 -13.73
N PHE A 189 -6.55 -13.09 -12.99
CA PHE A 189 -7.98 -13.26 -13.21
C PHE A 189 -8.41 -12.82 -14.61
N LYS A 190 -7.95 -11.66 -15.08
CA LYS A 190 -8.28 -11.15 -16.42
C LYS A 190 -7.72 -12.01 -17.54
N VAL A 191 -6.51 -12.55 -17.35
CA VAL A 191 -5.89 -13.49 -18.29
C VAL A 191 -6.68 -14.80 -18.36
N VAL A 192 -7.01 -15.40 -17.20
CA VAL A 192 -7.77 -16.65 -17.14
C VAL A 192 -9.19 -16.50 -17.70
N THR A 193 -9.84 -15.36 -17.46
CA THR A 193 -11.21 -15.09 -17.91
C THR A 193 -11.29 -14.41 -19.27
N SER A 194 -10.16 -14.13 -19.92
CA SER A 194 -10.06 -13.39 -21.19
C SER A 194 -10.80 -12.05 -21.17
N GLN A 195 -10.76 -11.34 -20.05
CA GLN A 195 -11.43 -10.05 -19.89
C GLN A 195 -10.48 -8.88 -20.16
N PRO A 196 -10.82 -7.98 -21.10
CA PRO A 196 -10.07 -6.75 -21.27
C PRO A 196 -10.40 -5.77 -20.14
N GLY A 197 -9.40 -5.03 -19.64
CA GLY A 197 -9.65 -3.96 -18.68
C GLY A 197 -8.39 -3.49 -17.95
N LEU A 198 -8.30 -2.20 -17.74
CA LEU A 198 -7.23 -1.57 -16.95
C LEU A 198 -7.51 -1.80 -15.45
N SER A 199 -6.47 -2.12 -14.68
CA SER A 199 -6.50 -2.07 -13.21
C SER A 199 -5.63 -0.93 -12.73
N LEU A 200 -6.19 -0.08 -11.86
CA LEU A 200 -5.49 1.00 -11.19
C LEU A 200 -6.21 1.36 -9.90
N GLY A 201 -5.46 1.72 -8.87
CA GLY A 201 -6.00 2.14 -7.59
C GLY A 201 -5.24 1.57 -6.40
N ALA A 202 -5.29 2.31 -5.29
CA ALA A 202 -4.76 1.86 -4.01
C ALA A 202 -5.64 0.79 -3.33
N SER A 203 -6.82 0.50 -3.89
CA SER A 203 -7.88 -0.27 -3.23
C SER A 203 -7.45 -1.68 -2.86
N GLY A 204 -6.68 -2.37 -3.70
CA GLY A 204 -6.12 -3.69 -3.36
C GLY A 204 -5.19 -3.67 -2.14
N ALA A 205 -4.29 -2.67 -2.07
CA ALA A 205 -3.41 -2.49 -0.92
C ALA A 205 -4.19 -2.11 0.35
N ILE A 206 -5.21 -1.25 0.20
CA ILE A 206 -6.11 -0.88 1.29
C ILE A 206 -6.91 -2.10 1.78
N MET A 207 -7.36 -2.96 0.88
CA MET A 207 -8.04 -4.21 1.21
C MET A 207 -7.14 -5.15 2.02
N ALA A 208 -5.84 -5.20 1.74
CA ALA A 208 -4.90 -5.95 2.58
C ALA A 208 -4.75 -5.36 3.99
N VAL A 209 -4.66 -4.03 4.11
CA VAL A 209 -4.61 -3.34 5.40
C VAL A 209 -5.88 -3.57 6.20
N LEU A 210 -7.04 -3.41 5.57
CA LEU A 210 -8.35 -3.68 6.17
C LEU A 210 -8.44 -5.13 6.64
N ALA A 211 -8.12 -6.08 5.77
CA ALA A 211 -8.19 -7.50 6.10
C ALA A 211 -7.25 -7.86 7.25
N TYR A 212 -6.01 -7.36 7.25
CA TYR A 212 -5.08 -7.54 8.37
C TYR A 212 -5.67 -7.03 9.69
N VAL A 213 -6.15 -5.78 9.73
CA VAL A 213 -6.68 -5.17 10.96
C VAL A 213 -7.93 -5.90 11.43
N CYS A 214 -8.87 -6.22 10.53
CA CYS A 214 -10.10 -6.91 10.86
C CYS A 214 -9.87 -8.36 11.30
N THR A 215 -8.84 -9.04 10.78
CA THR A 215 -8.44 -10.37 11.27
C THR A 215 -7.74 -10.28 12.63
N LYS A 216 -6.92 -9.26 12.85
CA LYS A 216 -6.18 -9.09 14.10
C LYS A 216 -7.09 -8.68 15.26
N PHE A 217 -8.10 -7.85 14.99
CA PHE A 217 -9.02 -7.31 16.00
C PHE A 217 -10.49 -7.49 15.60
N PRO A 218 -11.00 -8.73 15.52
CA PRO A 218 -12.31 -9.03 14.94
C PRO A 218 -13.48 -8.41 15.71
N ASP A 219 -13.33 -8.21 17.02
CA ASP A 219 -14.37 -7.67 17.91
C ASP A 219 -14.40 -6.13 17.93
N THR A 220 -13.45 -5.46 17.24
CA THR A 220 -13.45 -4.01 17.15
C THR A 220 -14.71 -3.53 16.45
N LYS A 221 -15.45 -2.64 17.12
CA LYS A 221 -16.67 -2.04 16.58
C LYS A 221 -16.31 -0.97 15.55
N LEU A 222 -16.67 -1.21 14.29
CA LEU A 222 -16.57 -0.25 13.21
C LEU A 222 -17.91 0.46 13.03
N SER A 223 -17.87 1.75 12.71
CA SER A 223 -19.05 2.55 12.40
C SER A 223 -19.12 2.88 10.91
N ILE A 224 -20.33 3.00 10.37
CA ILE A 224 -20.54 3.56 9.03
C ILE A 224 -20.41 5.09 9.11
N ILE A 225 -19.73 5.69 8.14
CA ILE A 225 -19.41 7.13 8.07
C ILE A 225 -20.62 8.03 8.35
N PHE A 226 -21.80 7.66 7.84
CA PHE A 226 -23.04 8.45 7.95
C PHE A 226 -24.02 7.94 9.02
N LEU A 227 -23.68 6.85 9.69
CA LEU A 227 -24.53 6.20 10.68
C LEU A 227 -23.66 5.75 11.87
N PRO A 228 -23.06 6.70 12.62
CA PRO A 228 -22.08 6.38 13.67
C PRO A 228 -22.69 5.57 14.81
N PHE A 229 -24.01 5.65 15.01
CA PHE A 229 -24.78 4.88 15.99
C PHE A 229 -24.92 3.40 15.63
N PHE A 230 -24.71 3.03 14.37
CA PHE A 230 -24.73 1.65 13.92
C PHE A 230 -23.31 1.13 13.83
N THR A 231 -22.94 0.31 14.82
CA THR A 231 -21.64 -0.36 14.86
C THR A 231 -21.75 -1.85 14.56
N PHE A 232 -20.76 -2.40 13.89
CA PHE A 232 -20.66 -3.83 13.62
C PHE A 232 -19.22 -4.33 13.86
N PRO A 233 -19.04 -5.62 14.17
CA PRO A 233 -17.70 -6.17 14.37
C PRO A 233 -16.86 -6.11 13.09
N ALA A 234 -15.59 -5.75 13.22
CA ALA A 234 -14.62 -5.71 12.14
C ALA A 234 -14.49 -7.07 11.42
N GLY A 235 -14.58 -8.17 12.16
CA GLY A 235 -14.59 -9.52 11.59
C GLY A 235 -15.79 -9.79 10.67
N THR A 236 -16.95 -9.22 10.97
CA THR A 236 -18.14 -9.28 10.10
C THR A 236 -17.95 -8.38 8.88
N ALA A 237 -17.39 -7.19 9.07
CA ALA A 237 -17.09 -6.24 8.00
C ALA A 237 -16.30 -6.89 6.86
N ILE A 238 -15.17 -7.52 7.19
CA ILE A 238 -14.28 -8.10 6.19
C ILE A 238 -14.94 -9.28 5.46
N LYS A 239 -15.71 -10.11 6.15
CA LYS A 239 -16.46 -11.23 5.54
C LYS A 239 -17.49 -10.73 4.53
N VAL A 240 -18.23 -9.68 4.88
CA VAL A 240 -19.23 -9.07 3.98
C VAL A 240 -18.56 -8.46 2.76
N ILE A 241 -17.48 -7.68 2.94
CA ILE A 241 -16.76 -7.07 1.82
C ILE A 241 -16.20 -8.14 0.88
N MET A 242 -15.53 -9.18 1.41
CA MET A 242 -15.03 -10.29 0.60
C MET A 242 -16.16 -11.07 -0.09
N GLY A 243 -17.29 -11.25 0.58
CA GLY A 243 -18.48 -11.87 -0.01
C GLY A 243 -19.04 -11.07 -1.19
N LEU A 244 -19.07 -9.74 -1.08
CA LEU A 244 -19.47 -8.84 -2.16
C LEU A 244 -18.49 -8.85 -3.32
N ASP A 245 -17.18 -8.88 -3.06
CA ASP A 245 -16.18 -9.01 -4.13
C ASP A 245 -16.26 -10.38 -4.83
N ALA A 246 -16.47 -11.46 -4.07
CA ALA A 246 -16.67 -12.79 -4.64
C ALA A 246 -17.95 -12.85 -5.50
N ALA A 247 -19.05 -12.27 -5.02
CA ALA A 247 -20.26 -12.12 -5.81
C ALA A 247 -20.02 -11.26 -7.06
N GLY A 248 -19.26 -10.18 -6.95
CA GLY A 248 -18.87 -9.33 -8.07
C GLY A 248 -18.08 -10.09 -9.15
N ILE A 249 -17.20 -11.00 -8.76
CA ILE A 249 -16.51 -11.92 -9.68
C ILE A 249 -17.50 -12.88 -10.36
N LEU A 250 -18.35 -13.55 -9.58
CA LEU A 250 -19.30 -14.55 -10.08
C LEU A 250 -20.35 -13.95 -11.01
N LEU A 251 -20.86 -12.77 -10.65
CA LEU A 251 -21.87 -12.02 -11.40
C LEU A 251 -21.26 -11.07 -12.45
N ARG A 252 -19.92 -11.07 -12.59
CA ARG A 252 -19.15 -10.29 -13.58
C ARG A 252 -19.41 -8.78 -13.54
N TRP A 253 -19.51 -8.21 -12.34
CA TRP A 253 -19.58 -6.77 -12.13
C TRP A 253 -18.28 -6.10 -12.58
N LYS A 254 -18.39 -4.94 -13.24
CA LYS A 254 -17.25 -4.21 -13.84
C LYS A 254 -16.91 -2.90 -13.13
N PHE A 255 -17.65 -2.55 -12.07
CA PHE A 255 -17.46 -1.28 -11.37
C PHE A 255 -16.18 -1.25 -10.52
N PHE A 256 -15.76 -2.42 -9.99
CA PHE A 256 -14.58 -2.55 -9.14
C PHE A 256 -13.67 -3.68 -9.62
N ASP A 257 -12.40 -3.60 -9.26
CA ASP A 257 -11.45 -4.68 -9.47
C ASP A 257 -11.53 -5.72 -8.35
N HIS A 258 -12.61 -6.50 -8.38
CA HIS A 258 -12.94 -7.48 -7.34
C HIS A 258 -11.83 -8.52 -7.12
N ALA A 259 -11.12 -8.92 -8.19
CA ALA A 259 -9.99 -9.84 -8.09
C ALA A 259 -8.78 -9.21 -7.41
N ALA A 260 -8.49 -7.92 -7.66
CA ALA A 260 -7.46 -7.19 -6.91
C ALA A 260 -7.80 -7.09 -5.42
N HIS A 261 -9.08 -6.83 -5.10
CA HIS A 261 -9.54 -6.72 -3.72
C HIS A 261 -9.40 -8.04 -2.96
N LEU A 262 -9.87 -9.16 -3.54
CA LEU A 262 -9.72 -10.48 -2.92
C LEU A 262 -8.26 -10.90 -2.79
N GLY A 263 -7.42 -10.64 -3.79
CA GLY A 263 -5.98 -10.90 -3.72
C GLY A 263 -5.30 -10.14 -2.58
N GLY A 264 -5.64 -8.86 -2.43
CA GLY A 264 -5.15 -8.03 -1.33
C GLY A 264 -5.63 -8.52 0.02
N ALA A 265 -6.93 -8.79 0.16
CA ALA A 265 -7.51 -9.30 1.39
C ALA A 265 -6.88 -10.65 1.81
N ALA A 266 -6.72 -11.57 0.87
CA ALA A 266 -6.05 -12.85 1.12
C ALA A 266 -4.61 -12.66 1.62
N PHE A 267 -3.86 -11.74 1.01
CA PHE A 267 -2.51 -11.41 1.47
C PHE A 267 -2.49 -10.79 2.88
N GLY A 268 -3.40 -9.86 3.17
CA GLY A 268 -3.53 -9.26 4.51
C GLY A 268 -3.83 -10.29 5.60
N ILE A 269 -4.76 -11.22 5.32
CA ILE A 269 -5.10 -12.35 6.21
C ILE A 269 -3.90 -13.27 6.40
N ALA A 270 -3.24 -13.66 5.30
CA ALA A 270 -2.05 -14.50 5.33
C ALA A 270 -0.91 -13.83 6.12
N TRP A 271 -0.75 -12.51 6.01
CA TRP A 271 0.24 -11.78 6.79
C TRP A 271 -0.10 -11.78 8.28
N CYS A 272 -1.37 -11.60 8.64
CA CYS A 272 -1.83 -11.65 10.03
C CYS A 272 -1.57 -13.02 10.68
N ASN A 273 -1.92 -14.09 9.98
CA ASN A 273 -1.88 -15.45 10.54
C ASN A 273 -0.53 -16.13 10.41
N TRP A 274 0.28 -15.75 9.42
CA TRP A 274 1.53 -16.43 9.08
C TRP A 274 2.69 -15.45 8.84
N GLY A 275 2.55 -14.49 7.94
CA GLY A 275 3.67 -13.66 7.48
C GLY A 275 4.36 -12.87 8.61
N ASN A 276 3.60 -12.34 9.55
CA ASN A 276 4.16 -11.66 10.72
C ASN A 276 5.05 -12.58 11.57
N THR A 277 4.61 -13.81 11.82
CA THR A 277 5.32 -14.77 12.68
C THR A 277 6.53 -15.38 11.98
N TYR A 278 6.40 -15.75 10.71
CA TYR A 278 7.42 -16.54 10.01
C TYR A 278 8.38 -15.71 9.17
N ILE A 279 8.01 -14.50 8.76
CA ILE A 279 8.88 -13.60 7.99
C ILE A 279 9.35 -12.46 8.88
N TRP A 280 8.41 -11.68 9.42
CA TRP A 280 8.79 -10.45 10.12
C TRP A 280 9.51 -10.75 11.44
N GLN A 281 8.97 -11.59 12.30
CA GLN A 281 9.61 -11.93 13.57
C GLN A 281 10.94 -12.67 13.40
N LYS A 282 11.13 -13.40 12.28
CA LYS A 282 12.37 -14.12 11.96
C LYS A 282 13.35 -13.31 11.09
N ARG A 283 13.26 -11.98 11.08
CA ARG A 283 14.14 -11.10 10.28
C ARG A 283 15.56 -10.96 10.82
N GLU A 284 15.88 -11.58 11.96
CA GLU A 284 17.19 -11.47 12.63
C GLU A 284 18.39 -11.77 11.73
N PRO A 285 18.42 -12.84 10.90
CA PRO A 285 19.57 -13.12 10.04
C PRO A 285 19.88 -11.99 9.06
N LEU A 286 18.83 -11.35 8.52
CA LEU A 286 18.98 -10.18 7.65
C LEU A 286 19.56 -8.98 8.41
N LEU A 287 19.10 -8.76 9.65
CA LEU A 287 19.59 -7.66 10.47
C LEU A 287 21.05 -7.88 10.90
N HIS A 288 21.42 -9.12 11.22
CA HIS A 288 22.81 -9.50 11.51
C HIS A 288 23.72 -9.25 10.31
N TRP A 289 23.33 -9.76 9.14
CA TRP A 289 24.06 -9.51 7.89
C TRP A 289 24.22 -8.00 7.61
N TRP A 290 23.15 -7.22 7.78
CA TRP A 290 23.21 -5.77 7.61
C TRP A 290 24.13 -5.08 8.64
N HIS A 291 24.10 -5.55 9.90
CA HIS A 291 24.96 -5.05 10.97
C HIS A 291 26.45 -5.33 10.73
N GLU A 292 26.78 -6.48 10.15
CA GLU A 292 28.15 -6.82 9.75
C GLU A 292 28.60 -5.95 8.58
N LEU A 293 27.77 -5.83 7.53
CA LEU A 293 28.07 -5.07 6.32
C LEU A 293 28.38 -3.58 6.61
N ARG A 294 27.68 -2.97 7.56
CA ARG A 294 27.90 -1.57 7.96
C ARG A 294 29.12 -1.35 8.86
N GLY A 295 29.85 -2.40 9.25
CA GLY A 295 31.08 -2.29 10.04
C GLY A 295 30.94 -2.46 11.56
N GLY A 296 29.85 -3.08 12.07
CA GLY A 296 29.75 -3.73 13.38
C GLY A 296 30.07 -2.96 14.68
N ARG A 297 30.56 -1.71 14.63
CA ARG A 297 31.02 -0.99 15.83
C ARG A 297 30.06 0.12 16.22
N ILE A 298 29.58 0.05 17.45
CA ILE A 298 29.05 1.21 18.17
C ILE A 298 30.28 1.92 18.74
N ASN A 299 30.94 2.75 17.92
CA ASN A 299 31.91 3.73 18.44
C ASN A 299 31.17 4.94 19.04
#